data_AF-A0A8T2KCX1-F1
#
_entry.id   AF-A0A8T2KCX1-F1
#
_cell.length_a   1.000
_cell.length_b   1.000
_cell.length_c   1.000
_cell.angle_alpha   90.00
_cell.angle_beta   90.00
_cell.angle_gamma   90.00
#
_symmetry.space_group_name_H-M   'P 1'
#
loop_
_entity.id
_entity.type
_entity.pdbx_description
1 polymer ?
#
loop_
_entity_poly.entity_id
_entity_poly.type
_entity_poly.pdbx_seq_one_letter_code
_entity_poly.pdbx_strand_id
1 'polypeptide(L)'
;MGAFETEHVRQLLHNKYVAVLGDSIQRSVYKDLVKFLRNDMYLTEKQLKCKGEKTFEQDFLVEGGTLQEMHNGVTYREVRQYRTDHHLLRFYFLTRAYSLYLESILSDFQEGLQPDVLIINSCFWDITRYKNTFKDYKVNLDNLFSRLKVVLNPDCLVIWSMTMPLGNRDQTQPERSRASIRQDIIEGNFYGATIADLYNVDVVDMHYHFRFDLSHRCRDSIHWNQLAHRKHTQILLSHIAHAWGVEVPQKKGTLGPIQAPGQSRVVTWRHGNVNPLVRQRNQGNVNHHWEKPSLLGSPELNQISQNVREPALIPINPGNCGVPDHWNYPNKEAPPGFRDPFNHLNTVPHPPFTNVAVNLTRYTPFEDRYQCSMRRSVKRRDGRVHPYYLEGYFPSRI
;
A
#
# COMPACT_ATOMS: atom_id res chain seq x y z
N MET A 1 20.55 4.71 0.86
CA MET A 1 19.62 4.05 -0.09
C MET A 1 20.44 3.08 -0.90
N GLY A 2 19.98 1.84 -1.06
CA GLY A 2 20.67 0.85 -1.89
C GLY A 2 20.62 1.19 -3.37
N ALA A 3 21.51 0.57 -4.13
CA ALA A 3 21.52 0.59 -5.59
C ALA A 3 21.11 -0.80 -6.10
N PHE A 4 19.83 -1.16 -5.95
CA PHE A 4 19.35 -2.43 -6.48
C PHE A 4 19.41 -2.41 -8.01
N GLU A 5 19.58 -3.60 -8.57
CA GLU A 5 19.47 -3.92 -10.00
C GLU A 5 18.47 -5.07 -10.10
N THR A 6 17.98 -5.36 -11.30
CA THR A 6 16.97 -6.42 -11.56
C THR A 6 17.26 -7.71 -10.79
N GLU A 7 18.51 -8.19 -10.81
CA GLU A 7 18.90 -9.44 -10.15
C GLU A 7 18.76 -9.37 -8.63
N HIS A 8 19.16 -8.26 -8.02
CA HIS A 8 18.97 -8.02 -6.59
C HIS A 8 17.48 -8.02 -6.21
N VAL A 9 16.62 -7.41 -7.04
CA VAL A 9 15.18 -7.35 -6.79
C VAL A 9 14.55 -8.74 -6.89
N ARG A 10 14.89 -9.50 -7.95
CA ARG A 10 14.45 -10.89 -8.11
C ARG A 10 14.86 -11.75 -6.93
N GLN A 11 16.12 -11.67 -6.52
CA GLN A 11 16.61 -12.47 -5.41
C GLN A 11 15.98 -12.08 -4.08
N LEU A 12 15.80 -10.77 -3.81
CA LEU A 12 15.16 -10.29 -2.60
C LEU A 12 13.70 -10.74 -2.51
N LEU A 13 12.95 -10.64 -3.61
CA LEU A 13 11.53 -10.94 -3.68
C LEU A 13 11.22 -12.37 -4.15
N HIS A 14 12.24 -13.24 -4.20
CA HIS A 14 12.09 -14.62 -4.64
C HIS A 14 11.16 -15.39 -3.72
N ASN A 15 10.13 -16.00 -4.30
CA ASN A 15 9.01 -16.67 -3.66
C ASN A 15 8.23 -15.76 -2.69
N LYS A 16 8.16 -14.45 -2.96
CA LYS A 16 7.42 -13.49 -2.14
C LYS A 16 6.15 -12.99 -2.79
N TYR A 17 5.12 -12.80 -1.96
CA TYR A 17 3.93 -12.05 -2.31
C TYR A 17 4.01 -10.63 -1.74
N VAL A 18 4.07 -9.63 -2.62
CA VAL A 18 3.98 -8.21 -2.26
C VAL A 18 2.64 -7.63 -2.69
N ALA A 19 1.88 -7.10 -1.73
CA ALA A 19 0.66 -6.35 -1.98
C ALA A 19 0.91 -4.84 -1.84
N VAL A 20 0.39 -4.05 -2.77
CA VAL A 20 0.51 -2.59 -2.79
C VAL A 20 -0.89 -1.97 -2.81
N LEU A 21 -1.22 -1.22 -1.76
CA LEU A 21 -2.54 -0.61 -1.53
C LEU A 21 -2.41 0.91 -1.55
N GLY A 22 -3.18 1.59 -2.40
CA GLY A 22 -3.22 3.05 -2.37
C GLY A 22 -3.67 3.70 -3.65
N ASP A 23 -3.29 4.95 -3.84
CA ASP A 23 -3.73 5.77 -4.96
C ASP A 23 -2.88 5.60 -6.22
N SER A 24 -2.94 6.57 -7.14
CA SER A 24 -2.18 6.56 -8.39
C SER A 24 -0.66 6.58 -8.19
N ILE A 25 -0.16 7.13 -7.07
CA ILE A 25 1.28 7.09 -6.75
C ILE A 25 1.67 5.65 -6.42
N GLN A 26 0.86 4.94 -5.63
CA GLN A 26 1.10 3.54 -5.31
C GLN A 26 0.90 2.61 -6.51
N ARG A 27 -0.01 2.94 -7.44
CA ARG A 27 -0.10 2.25 -8.74
C ARG A 27 1.23 2.35 -9.49
N SER A 28 1.83 3.54 -9.54
CA SER A 28 3.13 3.73 -10.19
C SER A 28 4.26 3.00 -9.48
N VAL A 29 4.24 2.89 -8.14
CA VAL A 29 5.18 2.03 -7.38
C VAL A 29 5.03 0.56 -7.78
N TYR A 30 3.81 0.04 -7.80
CA TYR A 30 3.54 -1.32 -8.27
C TYR A 30 4.03 -1.54 -9.71
N LYS A 31 3.72 -0.61 -10.63
CA LYS A 31 4.15 -0.72 -12.03
C LYS A 31 5.66 -0.67 -12.16
N ASP A 32 6.34 0.17 -11.38
CA ASP A 32 7.80 0.21 -11.37
C ASP A 32 8.39 -1.08 -10.81
N LEU A 33 7.84 -1.66 -9.72
CA LEU A 33 8.26 -2.97 -9.22
C LEU A 33 8.11 -4.08 -10.25
N VAL A 34 6.96 -4.14 -10.95
CA VAL A 34 6.74 -5.09 -12.06
C VAL A 34 7.78 -4.89 -13.15
N LYS A 35 8.03 -3.63 -13.57
CA LYS A 35 9.04 -3.33 -14.60
C LYS A 35 10.44 -3.75 -14.13
N PHE A 36 10.78 -3.47 -12.88
CA PHE A 36 12.09 -3.68 -12.30
C PHE A 36 12.41 -5.16 -12.06
N LEU A 37 11.40 -6.00 -11.78
CA LEU A 37 11.56 -7.46 -11.78
C LEU A 37 11.90 -8.02 -13.17
N ARG A 38 11.60 -7.28 -14.24
CA ARG A 38 11.85 -7.71 -15.62
C ARG A 38 13.17 -7.19 -16.17
N ASN A 39 13.46 -5.91 -15.96
CA ASN A 39 14.67 -5.24 -16.42
C ASN A 39 14.87 -3.91 -15.70
N ASP A 40 16.06 -3.34 -15.83
CA ASP A 40 16.44 -2.10 -15.16
C ASP A 40 15.81 -0.83 -15.78
N MET A 41 14.99 -0.96 -16.84
CA MET A 41 14.39 0.19 -17.52
C MET A 41 13.36 0.90 -16.64
N TYR A 42 13.30 2.22 -16.79
CA TYR A 42 12.27 3.04 -16.16
C TYR A 42 10.91 2.88 -16.83
N LEU A 43 9.84 3.20 -16.09
CA LEU A 43 8.54 3.44 -16.69
C LEU A 43 8.60 4.57 -17.71
N THR A 44 7.88 4.41 -18.83
CA THR A 44 7.63 5.51 -19.76
C THR A 44 6.56 6.47 -19.22
N GLU A 45 6.53 7.70 -19.70
CA GLU A 45 5.48 8.66 -19.33
C GLU A 45 4.07 8.14 -19.68
N LYS A 46 3.93 7.45 -20.82
CA LYS A 46 2.68 6.79 -21.20
C LYS A 46 2.26 5.75 -20.16
N GLN A 47 3.21 4.92 -19.69
CA GLN A 47 2.94 3.91 -18.67
C GLN A 47 2.57 4.55 -17.32
N LEU A 48 3.18 5.66 -16.91
CA LEU A 48 2.80 6.37 -15.68
C LEU A 48 1.37 6.94 -15.75
N LYS A 49 0.97 7.46 -16.91
CA LYS A 49 -0.37 8.05 -17.12
C LYS A 49 -1.47 7.00 -17.31
N CYS A 50 -1.14 5.83 -17.82
CA CYS A 50 -2.12 4.78 -18.09
C CYS A 50 -2.68 4.19 -16.78
N LYS A 51 -4.01 4.09 -16.71
CA LYS A 51 -4.75 3.48 -15.60
C LYS A 51 -5.82 2.54 -16.15
N GLY A 52 -6.08 1.46 -15.43
CA GLY A 52 -7.14 0.52 -15.76
C GLY A 52 -6.94 -0.25 -17.07
N GLU A 53 -5.75 -0.26 -17.67
CA GLU A 53 -5.48 -1.05 -18.87
C GLU A 53 -5.55 -2.56 -18.58
N LYS A 54 -6.00 -3.36 -19.55
CA LYS A 54 -6.13 -4.83 -19.40
C LYS A 54 -4.82 -5.51 -19.00
N THR A 55 -3.69 -5.03 -19.53
CA THR A 55 -2.36 -5.61 -19.28
C THR A 55 -1.28 -4.53 -19.26
N PHE A 56 -0.28 -4.71 -18.40
CA PHE A 56 0.94 -3.92 -18.31
C PHE A 56 2.12 -4.85 -18.02
N GLU A 57 3.12 -4.92 -18.90
CA GLU A 57 4.34 -5.73 -18.69
C GLU A 57 4.07 -7.19 -18.25
N GLN A 58 3.07 -7.85 -18.85
CA GLN A 58 2.58 -9.22 -18.52
C GLN A 58 1.83 -9.35 -17.20
N ASP A 59 1.57 -8.24 -16.50
CA ASP A 59 0.50 -8.21 -15.52
C ASP A 59 -0.87 -8.25 -16.21
N PHE A 60 -1.92 -8.48 -15.43
CA PHE A 60 -3.30 -8.40 -15.88
C PHE A 60 -4.18 -7.66 -14.87
N LEU A 61 -5.23 -7.05 -15.39
CA LEU A 61 -6.30 -6.42 -14.62
C LEU A 61 -7.26 -7.50 -14.11
N VAL A 62 -7.45 -7.55 -12.80
CA VAL A 62 -8.30 -8.52 -12.09
C VAL A 62 -9.70 -7.95 -11.87
N GLU A 63 -9.80 -6.68 -11.49
CA GLU A 63 -11.07 -6.02 -11.15
C GLU A 63 -11.01 -4.54 -11.53
N GLY A 64 -12.17 -3.99 -11.91
CA GLY A 64 -12.33 -2.57 -12.20
C GLY A 64 -11.60 -2.14 -13.45
N GLY A 65 -11.10 -0.90 -13.49
CA GLY A 65 -10.46 -0.36 -14.68
C GLY A 65 -11.34 -0.50 -15.93
N THR A 66 -10.73 -0.92 -17.05
CA THR A 66 -11.45 -1.15 -18.33
C THR A 66 -12.31 -2.42 -18.36
N LEU A 67 -12.38 -3.21 -17.28
CA LEU A 67 -13.38 -4.27 -17.14
C LEU A 67 -14.76 -3.71 -16.73
N GLN A 68 -14.80 -2.45 -16.31
CA GLN A 68 -16.00 -1.73 -15.90
C GLN A 68 -15.99 -0.33 -16.54
N GLU A 69 -17.01 0.48 -16.24
CA GLU A 69 -17.01 1.88 -16.65
C GLU A 69 -15.88 2.65 -15.95
N MET A 70 -15.05 3.34 -16.74
CA MET A 70 -13.94 4.12 -16.20
C MET A 70 -14.42 5.47 -15.66
N HIS A 71 -14.13 5.74 -14.39
CA HIS A 71 -14.45 7.02 -13.75
C HIS A 71 -13.36 7.49 -12.77
N ASN A 72 -13.56 8.64 -12.13
CA ASN A 72 -12.62 9.28 -11.16
C ASN A 72 -13.25 9.48 -9.78
N GLY A 73 -14.26 8.68 -9.47
CA GLY A 73 -15.06 8.76 -8.24
C GLY A 73 -14.45 7.96 -7.08
N VAL A 74 -15.01 8.14 -5.88
CA VAL A 74 -14.58 7.40 -4.67
C VAL A 74 -14.91 5.90 -4.73
N THR A 75 -15.78 5.50 -5.65
CA THR A 75 -16.14 4.11 -5.94
C THR A 75 -15.22 3.46 -6.98
N TYR A 76 -14.19 4.18 -7.50
CA TYR A 76 -13.29 3.61 -8.50
C TYR A 76 -12.52 2.42 -7.92
N ARG A 77 -12.40 1.36 -8.72
CA ARG A 77 -11.68 0.13 -8.39
C ARG A 77 -10.69 -0.19 -9.48
N GLU A 78 -9.54 -0.69 -9.07
CA GLU A 78 -8.52 -1.23 -9.96
C GLU A 78 -7.70 -2.22 -9.15
N VAL A 79 -7.80 -3.50 -9.49
CA VAL A 79 -6.96 -4.56 -8.92
C VAL A 79 -6.09 -5.13 -10.03
N ARG A 80 -4.77 -5.12 -9.86
CA ARG A 80 -3.83 -5.66 -10.85
C ARG A 80 -2.99 -6.76 -10.24
N GLN A 81 -2.62 -7.75 -11.05
CA GLN A 81 -1.75 -8.83 -10.62
C GLN A 81 -0.66 -9.13 -11.64
N TYR A 82 0.57 -9.20 -11.15
CA TYR A 82 1.72 -9.74 -11.87
C TYR A 82 2.16 -11.02 -11.17
N ARG A 83 2.33 -12.09 -11.93
CA ARG A 83 2.71 -13.39 -11.40
C ARG A 83 3.72 -14.08 -12.32
N THR A 84 4.74 -14.66 -11.70
CA THR A 84 5.67 -15.64 -12.29
C THR A 84 5.71 -16.86 -11.39
N ASP A 85 6.55 -17.85 -11.71
CA ASP A 85 6.76 -19.02 -10.85
C ASP A 85 7.33 -18.66 -9.46
N HIS A 86 8.00 -17.52 -9.34
CA HIS A 86 8.72 -17.12 -8.13
C HIS A 86 8.33 -15.74 -7.58
N HIS A 87 7.41 -15.00 -8.21
CA HIS A 87 7.07 -13.66 -7.75
C HIS A 87 5.58 -13.42 -7.91
N LEU A 88 4.94 -12.88 -6.87
CA LEU A 88 3.57 -12.41 -6.91
C LEU A 88 3.53 -10.95 -6.45
N LEU A 89 3.05 -10.07 -7.33
CA LEU A 89 2.74 -8.69 -6.99
C LEU A 89 1.24 -8.47 -7.21
N ARG A 90 0.58 -7.80 -6.27
CA ARG A 90 -0.81 -7.37 -6.46
C ARG A 90 -0.99 -5.93 -6.04
N PHE A 91 -1.69 -5.16 -6.87
CA PHE A 91 -2.07 -3.79 -6.59
C PHE A 91 -3.56 -3.67 -6.33
N TYR A 92 -3.94 -2.83 -5.39
CA TYR A 92 -5.31 -2.48 -5.06
C TYR A 92 -5.46 -0.96 -4.96
N PHE A 93 -6.31 -0.37 -5.80
CA PHE A 93 -6.56 1.06 -5.76
C PHE A 93 -7.47 1.43 -4.58
N LEU A 94 -6.95 2.23 -3.66
CA LEU A 94 -7.71 2.74 -2.53
C LEU A 94 -8.08 4.20 -2.72
N THR A 95 -9.31 4.53 -2.35
CA THR A 95 -9.79 5.90 -2.21
C THR A 95 -9.96 6.31 -0.75
N ARG A 96 -9.75 5.39 0.20
CA ARG A 96 -9.92 5.62 1.64
C ARG A 96 -9.07 4.63 2.45
N ALA A 97 -8.53 5.07 3.59
CA ALA A 97 -7.70 4.26 4.48
C ALA A 97 -8.45 3.05 5.01
N TYR A 98 -9.74 3.21 5.32
CA TYR A 98 -10.62 2.16 5.79
C TYR A 98 -12.01 2.31 5.16
N SER A 99 -12.55 1.21 4.66
CA SER A 99 -13.85 1.17 3.99
C SER A 99 -14.33 -0.28 3.85
N LEU A 100 -15.59 -0.48 3.45
CA LEU A 100 -16.10 -1.81 3.09
C LEU A 100 -15.28 -2.48 1.98
N TYR A 101 -14.72 -1.69 1.06
CA TYR A 101 -13.84 -2.23 0.02
C TYR A 101 -12.50 -2.70 0.57
N LEU A 102 -11.95 -2.02 1.58
CA LEU A 102 -10.76 -2.55 2.25
C LEU A 102 -11.10 -3.85 2.98
N GLU A 103 -12.21 -3.92 3.69
CA GLU A 103 -12.62 -5.16 4.38
C GLU A 103 -12.78 -6.33 3.39
N SER A 104 -13.27 -6.11 2.17
CA SER A 104 -13.28 -7.18 1.16
C SER A 104 -11.88 -7.60 0.71
N ILE A 105 -10.92 -6.67 0.61
CA ILE A 105 -9.51 -7.02 0.37
C ILE A 105 -8.94 -7.83 1.54
N LEU A 106 -9.28 -7.47 2.78
CA LEU A 106 -8.84 -8.20 3.96
C LEU A 106 -9.46 -9.61 4.03
N SER A 107 -10.73 -9.79 3.65
CA SER A 107 -11.36 -11.10 3.53
C SER A 107 -10.60 -12.01 2.55
N ASP A 108 -10.24 -11.49 1.38
CA ASP A 108 -9.42 -12.23 0.40
C ASP A 108 -8.06 -12.67 0.98
N PHE A 109 -7.45 -11.85 1.84
CA PHE A 109 -6.21 -12.25 2.51
C PHE A 109 -6.45 -13.33 3.57
N GLN A 110 -7.57 -13.28 4.30
CA GLN A 110 -7.91 -14.31 5.30
C GLN A 110 -8.20 -15.67 4.65
N GLU A 111 -8.91 -15.66 3.52
CA GLU A 111 -9.33 -16.86 2.80
C GLU A 111 -8.25 -17.40 1.87
N GLY A 112 -7.39 -16.52 1.38
CA GLY A 112 -6.40 -16.83 0.35
C GLY A 112 -4.95 -16.78 0.84
N LEU A 113 -4.05 -16.56 -0.13
CA LEU A 113 -2.64 -16.36 0.16
C LEU A 113 -2.43 -14.97 0.77
N GLN A 114 -1.76 -14.92 1.91
CA GLN A 114 -1.43 -13.68 2.60
C GLN A 114 -0.12 -13.07 2.07
N PRO A 115 -0.01 -11.73 2.02
CA PRO A 115 1.22 -11.07 1.59
C PRO A 115 2.37 -11.31 2.58
N ASP A 116 3.57 -11.51 2.06
CA ASP A 116 4.82 -11.40 2.83
C ASP A 116 5.13 -9.93 3.13
N VAL A 117 4.76 -9.03 2.22
CA VAL A 117 4.95 -7.57 2.35
C VAL A 117 3.67 -6.86 1.94
N LEU A 118 3.17 -5.97 2.79
CA LEU A 118 2.05 -5.09 2.50
C LEU A 118 2.53 -3.63 2.53
N ILE A 119 2.53 -2.96 1.38
CA ILE A 119 2.83 -1.53 1.27
C ILE A 119 1.52 -0.77 1.16
N ILE A 120 1.28 0.21 2.03
CA ILE A 120 0.03 0.97 2.05
C ILE A 120 0.26 2.49 2.17
N ASN A 121 -0.51 3.26 1.41
CA ASN A 121 -0.70 4.70 1.58
C ASN A 121 -2.12 5.10 1.16
N SER A 122 -2.78 5.97 1.92
CA SER A 122 -4.07 6.55 1.52
C SER A 122 -4.25 8.04 1.85
N CYS A 123 -3.28 8.63 2.55
CA CYS A 123 -3.39 9.95 3.20
C CYS A 123 -3.95 11.04 2.27
N PHE A 124 -3.46 11.13 1.02
CA PHE A 124 -3.93 12.16 0.09
C PHE A 124 -5.44 12.13 -0.18
N TRP A 125 -6.00 10.96 -0.48
CA TRP A 125 -7.41 10.84 -0.83
C TRP A 125 -8.32 10.99 0.38
N ASP A 126 -7.95 10.44 1.54
CA ASP A 126 -8.70 10.62 2.79
C ASP A 126 -8.80 12.10 3.16
N ILE A 127 -7.71 12.86 2.98
CA ILE A 127 -7.64 14.26 3.37
C ILE A 127 -8.32 15.20 2.37
N THR A 128 -8.35 14.86 1.08
CA THR A 128 -8.78 15.82 0.04
C THR A 128 -10.12 15.52 -0.61
N ARG A 129 -10.68 14.31 -0.47
CA ARG A 129 -11.87 13.88 -1.25
C ARG A 129 -13.18 13.80 -0.46
N TYR A 130 -13.12 13.77 0.87
CA TYR A 130 -14.30 13.58 1.73
C TYR A 130 -14.72 14.87 2.43
N LYS A 131 -15.88 14.87 3.11
CA LYS A 131 -16.39 16.07 3.81
C LYS A 131 -15.75 16.28 5.19
N ASN A 132 -15.62 15.22 5.99
CA ASN A 132 -15.05 15.24 7.36
C ASN A 132 -13.61 14.71 7.35
N THR A 133 -12.76 15.30 6.52
CA THR A 133 -11.49 14.72 6.04
C THR A 133 -10.58 14.23 7.16
N PHE A 134 -10.17 15.13 8.07
CA PHE A 134 -9.24 14.76 9.14
C PHE A 134 -9.87 13.91 10.24
N LYS A 135 -11.08 14.25 10.70
CA LYS A 135 -11.71 13.50 11.79
C LYS A 135 -11.92 12.04 11.40
N ASP A 136 -12.47 11.82 10.21
CA ASP A 136 -12.69 10.46 9.70
C ASP A 136 -11.36 9.76 9.40
N TYR A 137 -10.38 10.47 8.84
CA TYR A 137 -9.07 9.90 8.57
C TYR A 137 -8.42 9.32 9.83
N LYS A 138 -8.51 10.03 10.96
CA LYS A 138 -7.99 9.56 12.26
C LYS A 138 -8.62 8.24 12.71
N VAL A 139 -9.95 8.15 12.61
CA VAL A 139 -10.71 6.92 12.95
C VAL A 139 -10.40 5.79 11.97
N ASN A 140 -10.30 6.11 10.67
CA ASN A 140 -10.02 5.11 9.64
C ASN A 140 -8.62 4.52 9.78
N LEU A 141 -7.62 5.30 10.17
CA LEU A 141 -6.27 4.78 10.43
C LEU A 141 -6.27 3.78 11.60
N ASP A 142 -6.95 4.10 12.69
CA ASP A 142 -7.07 3.21 13.83
C ASP A 142 -7.74 1.89 13.44
N ASN A 143 -8.88 1.96 12.74
CA ASN A 143 -9.56 0.79 12.21
C ASN A 143 -8.68 -0.01 11.25
N LEU A 144 -8.00 0.65 10.29
CA LEU A 144 -7.08 0.02 9.36
C LEU A 144 -6.02 -0.78 10.10
N PHE A 145 -5.23 -0.14 10.97
CA PHE A 145 -4.09 -0.82 11.60
C PHE A 145 -4.53 -1.91 12.59
N SER A 146 -5.63 -1.69 13.31
CA SER A 146 -6.23 -2.72 14.16
C SER A 146 -6.64 -3.94 13.35
N ARG A 147 -7.32 -3.74 12.22
CA ARG A 147 -7.78 -4.83 11.35
C ARG A 147 -6.62 -5.56 10.68
N LEU A 148 -5.58 -4.85 10.23
CA LEU A 148 -4.37 -5.48 9.67
C LEU A 148 -3.70 -6.42 10.68
N LYS A 149 -3.65 -6.07 11.97
CA LYS A 149 -3.08 -6.95 13.02
C LYS A 149 -3.89 -8.21 13.27
N VAL A 150 -5.20 -8.15 13.09
CA VAL A 150 -6.09 -9.32 13.24
C VAL A 150 -6.03 -10.23 12.02
N VAL A 151 -5.94 -9.65 10.83
CA VAL A 151 -6.09 -10.37 9.55
C VAL A 151 -4.78 -10.98 9.07
N LEU A 152 -3.68 -10.23 9.16
CA LEU A 152 -2.42 -10.63 8.54
C LEU A 152 -1.59 -11.53 9.44
N ASN A 153 -0.79 -12.38 8.81
CA ASN A 153 0.21 -13.19 9.45
C ASN A 153 1.16 -12.27 10.25
N PRO A 154 1.49 -12.61 11.51
CA PRO A 154 2.46 -11.86 12.31
C PRO A 154 3.82 -11.61 11.64
N ASP A 155 4.22 -12.48 10.71
CA ASP A 155 5.47 -12.35 9.95
C ASP A 155 5.37 -11.39 8.75
N CYS A 156 4.16 -10.97 8.36
CA CYS A 156 3.93 -10.00 7.28
C CYS A 156 4.62 -8.67 7.60
N LEU A 157 5.43 -8.18 6.66
CA LEU A 157 6.03 -6.86 6.75
C LEU A 157 5.03 -5.80 6.25
N VAL A 158 4.35 -5.14 7.17
CA VAL A 158 3.44 -4.04 6.86
C VAL A 158 4.20 -2.72 6.88
N ILE A 159 4.13 -1.97 5.79
CA ILE A 159 4.82 -0.69 5.59
C ILE A 159 3.79 0.41 5.29
N TRP A 160 3.65 1.34 6.22
CA TRP A 160 2.98 2.63 5.98
C TRP A 160 3.93 3.57 5.22
N SER A 161 3.73 3.70 3.91
CA SER A 161 4.51 4.60 3.06
C SER A 161 3.88 5.98 3.11
N MET A 162 4.49 6.97 3.77
CA MET A 162 3.92 8.33 3.85
C MET A 162 3.76 8.99 2.47
N THR A 163 2.87 9.97 2.35
CA THR A 163 2.63 10.68 1.10
C THR A 163 3.79 11.63 0.78
N MET A 164 4.28 11.60 -0.46
CA MET A 164 5.37 12.45 -0.96
C MET A 164 4.99 13.95 -0.95
N PRO A 165 5.96 14.89 -1.01
CA PRO A 165 5.68 16.31 -0.91
C PRO A 165 4.86 16.85 -2.09
N LEU A 166 3.69 17.40 -1.82
CA LEU A 166 2.87 18.04 -2.84
C LEU A 166 3.39 19.44 -3.22
N GLY A 167 3.08 19.86 -4.44
CA GLY A 167 3.35 21.22 -4.94
C GLY A 167 2.19 22.17 -4.69
N ASN A 168 2.36 23.43 -5.12
CA ASN A 168 1.28 24.40 -5.14
C ASN A 168 0.40 24.11 -6.38
N ARG A 169 -0.88 23.82 -6.18
CA ARG A 169 -1.83 23.80 -7.32
C ARG A 169 -1.88 25.19 -7.96
N ASP A 170 -1.94 25.25 -9.29
CA ASP A 170 -2.04 26.49 -10.05
C ASP A 170 -3.24 27.37 -9.65
N GLN A 171 -3.14 28.66 -9.95
CA GLN A 171 -3.83 29.83 -9.37
C GLN A 171 -5.36 29.95 -9.60
N THR A 172 -6.04 28.95 -10.16
CA THR A 172 -7.48 29.02 -10.53
C THR A 172 -8.52 28.63 -9.47
N GLN A 173 -8.14 28.02 -8.35
CA GLN A 173 -8.96 27.79 -7.15
C GLN A 173 -8.85 28.93 -6.11
N PRO A 174 -9.81 29.12 -5.19
CA PRO A 174 -9.73 30.15 -4.14
C PRO A 174 -8.55 29.95 -3.18
N GLU A 175 -7.94 31.06 -2.74
CA GLU A 175 -6.67 31.15 -1.99
C GLU A 175 -6.61 30.32 -0.69
N ARG A 176 -7.74 30.12 -0.01
CA ARG A 176 -7.85 29.26 1.19
C ARG A 176 -7.60 27.76 0.94
N SER A 177 -7.48 27.30 -0.31
CA SER A 177 -7.36 25.86 -0.64
C SER A 177 -5.95 25.36 -0.98
N ARG A 178 -4.93 26.24 -1.07
CA ARG A 178 -3.58 25.84 -1.57
C ARG A 178 -2.52 25.63 -0.50
N ALA A 179 -2.44 26.54 0.47
CA ALA A 179 -1.54 26.41 1.61
C ALA A 179 -2.03 25.33 2.58
N SER A 180 -3.35 25.16 2.69
CA SER A 180 -4.00 24.14 3.52
C SER A 180 -3.60 22.74 3.10
N ILE A 181 -3.78 22.34 1.84
CA ILE A 181 -3.55 20.92 1.45
C ILE A 181 -2.12 20.44 1.73
N ARG A 182 -1.08 21.28 1.54
CA ARG A 182 0.30 20.86 1.88
C ARG A 182 0.49 20.68 3.38
N GLN A 183 -0.04 21.62 4.17
CA GLN A 183 -0.01 21.54 5.64
C GLN A 183 -0.83 20.36 6.14
N ASP A 184 -2.02 20.15 5.57
CA ASP A 184 -2.90 19.03 5.83
C ASP A 184 -2.20 17.70 5.54
N ILE A 185 -1.45 17.60 4.44
CA ILE A 185 -0.70 16.38 4.13
C ILE A 185 0.47 16.16 5.09
N ILE A 186 1.13 17.23 5.54
CA ILE A 186 2.18 17.14 6.56
C ILE A 186 1.58 16.67 7.90
N GLU A 187 0.48 17.28 8.34
CA GLU A 187 -0.22 16.89 9.57
C GLU A 187 -0.80 15.47 9.45
N GLY A 188 -1.39 15.14 8.33
CA GLY A 188 -1.91 13.81 8.01
C GLY A 188 -0.83 12.74 8.02
N ASN A 189 0.30 13.01 7.39
CA ASN A 189 1.47 12.15 7.42
C ASN A 189 2.00 11.96 8.85
N PHE A 190 2.10 13.04 9.63
CA PHE A 190 2.53 12.98 11.03
C PHE A 190 1.57 12.12 11.87
N TYR A 191 0.26 12.33 11.73
CA TYR A 191 -0.74 11.55 12.44
C TYR A 191 -0.72 10.08 12.00
N GLY A 192 -0.67 9.82 10.70
CA GLY A 192 -0.58 8.46 10.14
C GLY A 192 0.64 7.70 10.64
N ALA A 193 1.80 8.34 10.68
CA ALA A 193 3.02 7.77 11.26
C ALA A 193 2.88 7.49 12.76
N THR A 194 2.24 8.41 13.51
CA THR A 194 2.02 8.25 14.95
C THR A 194 1.13 7.03 15.24
N ILE A 195 0.03 6.87 14.52
CA ILE A 195 -0.85 5.71 14.72
C ILE A 195 -0.16 4.42 14.25
N ALA A 196 0.55 4.44 13.10
CA ALA A 196 1.33 3.28 12.67
C ALA A 196 2.32 2.79 13.75
N ASP A 197 3.03 3.72 14.40
CA ASP A 197 3.95 3.42 15.51
C ASP A 197 3.23 2.78 16.71
N LEU A 198 2.07 3.31 17.11
CA LEU A 198 1.26 2.72 18.20
C LEU A 198 0.86 1.27 17.91
N TYR A 199 0.65 0.93 16.64
CA TYR A 199 0.35 -0.43 16.20
C TYR A 199 1.61 -1.24 15.84
N ASN A 200 2.83 -0.76 16.06
CA ASN A 200 4.06 -1.43 15.63
C ASN A 200 4.02 -1.82 14.14
N VAL A 201 3.68 -0.83 13.29
CA VAL A 201 3.73 -0.91 11.82
C VAL A 201 4.91 -0.07 11.34
N ASP A 202 5.68 -0.60 10.39
CA ASP A 202 6.85 0.11 9.88
C ASP A 202 6.41 1.35 9.11
N VAL A 203 7.11 2.46 9.31
CA VAL A 203 6.86 3.72 8.61
C VAL A 203 8.04 4.05 7.71
N VAL A 204 7.76 4.33 6.44
CA VAL A 204 8.76 4.89 5.51
C VAL A 204 8.35 6.30 5.11
N ASP A 205 9.16 7.27 5.55
CA ASP A 205 8.90 8.69 5.34
C ASP A 205 9.32 9.15 3.93
N MET A 206 8.46 8.88 2.96
CA MET A 206 8.65 9.37 1.59
C MET A 206 8.55 10.89 1.51
N HIS A 207 7.89 11.55 2.47
CA HIS A 207 7.88 13.02 2.50
C HIS A 207 9.30 13.55 2.72
N TYR A 208 9.99 13.01 3.73
CA TYR A 208 11.39 13.31 4.00
C TYR A 208 12.27 12.96 2.80
N HIS A 209 12.17 11.75 2.24
CA HIS A 209 13.08 11.31 1.18
C HIS A 209 13.02 12.13 -0.11
N PHE A 210 11.90 12.81 -0.37
CA PHE A 210 11.67 13.56 -1.61
C PHE A 210 11.62 15.08 -1.43
N ARG A 211 11.81 15.60 -0.20
CA ARG A 211 11.75 17.05 0.10
C ARG A 211 12.71 17.91 -0.72
N PHE A 212 13.79 17.32 -1.23
CA PHE A 212 14.79 18.01 -2.06
C PHE A 212 14.78 17.58 -3.53
N ASP A 213 13.89 16.67 -3.94
CA ASP A 213 13.81 16.17 -5.32
C ASP A 213 12.61 16.77 -6.07
N LEU A 214 12.14 17.95 -5.65
CA LEU A 214 10.87 18.54 -6.12
C LEU A 214 10.84 18.80 -7.64
N SER A 215 12.01 18.87 -8.30
CA SER A 215 12.14 18.98 -9.75
C SER A 215 11.64 17.76 -10.52
N HIS A 216 11.51 16.60 -9.85
CA HIS A 216 10.95 15.38 -10.43
C HIS A 216 9.43 15.29 -10.30
N ARG A 217 8.79 16.24 -9.62
CA ARG A 217 7.33 16.32 -9.51
C ARG A 217 6.73 16.89 -10.80
N CYS A 218 5.62 16.31 -11.23
CA CYS A 218 4.86 16.75 -12.39
C CYS A 218 4.19 18.11 -12.14
N ARG A 219 3.78 18.76 -13.24
CA ARG A 219 3.16 20.11 -13.21
C ARG A 219 1.84 20.15 -12.45
N ASP A 220 1.12 19.03 -12.35
CA ASP A 220 -0.10 18.91 -11.57
C ASP A 220 0.12 18.96 -10.04
N SER A 221 1.38 19.07 -9.60
CA SER A 221 1.78 19.19 -8.20
C SER A 221 1.45 17.98 -7.32
N ILE A 222 1.07 16.85 -7.92
CA ILE A 222 0.69 15.62 -7.20
C ILE A 222 1.51 14.44 -7.70
N HIS A 223 1.58 14.24 -9.02
CA HIS A 223 2.27 13.10 -9.62
C HIS A 223 3.77 13.36 -9.76
N TRP A 224 4.52 12.29 -9.99
CA TRP A 224 5.96 12.33 -10.11
C TRP A 224 6.44 11.56 -11.33
N ASN A 225 7.63 11.91 -11.81
CA ASN A 225 8.22 11.27 -12.98
C ASN A 225 8.77 9.87 -12.65
N GLN A 226 9.25 9.21 -13.69
CA GLN A 226 9.78 7.85 -13.63
C GLN A 226 11.03 7.69 -12.75
N LEU A 227 11.87 8.73 -12.65
CA LEU A 227 13.06 8.70 -11.79
C LEU A 227 12.66 8.73 -10.31
N ALA A 228 11.65 9.53 -9.98
CA ALA A 228 11.13 9.58 -8.62
C ALA A 228 10.52 8.24 -8.22
N HIS A 229 9.74 7.61 -9.10
CA HIS A 229 9.14 6.30 -8.81
C HIS A 229 10.20 5.19 -8.67
N ARG A 230 11.25 5.17 -9.50
CA ARG A 230 12.36 4.23 -9.27
C ARG A 230 13.06 4.49 -7.93
N LYS A 231 13.29 5.75 -7.56
CA LYS A 231 13.84 6.11 -6.24
C LYS A 231 12.93 5.63 -5.10
N HIS A 232 11.62 5.78 -5.25
CA HIS A 232 10.60 5.32 -4.28
C HIS A 232 10.72 3.81 -4.08
N THR A 233 10.74 3.05 -5.18
CA THR A 233 10.94 1.59 -5.17
C THR A 233 12.27 1.20 -4.52
N GLN A 234 13.37 1.87 -4.84
CA GLN A 234 14.69 1.61 -4.25
C GLN A 234 14.70 1.82 -2.72
N ILE A 235 13.98 2.84 -2.23
CA ILE A 235 13.82 3.09 -0.79
C ILE A 235 13.03 1.95 -0.14
N LEU A 236 11.90 1.53 -0.73
CA LEU A 236 11.09 0.42 -0.23
C LEU A 236 11.87 -0.89 -0.20
N LEU A 237 12.59 -1.22 -1.29
CA LEU A 237 13.42 -2.43 -1.37
C LEU A 237 14.56 -2.39 -0.34
N SER A 238 15.17 -1.22 -0.12
CA SER A 238 16.14 -1.04 0.96
C SER A 238 15.50 -1.35 2.31
N HIS A 239 14.31 -0.82 2.59
CA HIS A 239 13.60 -1.08 3.85
C HIS A 239 13.29 -2.57 4.04
N ILE A 240 12.76 -3.23 3.00
CA ILE A 240 12.45 -4.66 2.99
C ILE A 240 13.72 -5.49 3.26
N ALA A 241 14.83 -5.20 2.58
CA ALA A 241 16.09 -5.89 2.78
C ALA A 241 16.61 -5.74 4.23
N HIS A 242 16.58 -4.53 4.80
CA HIS A 242 16.96 -4.33 6.20
C HIS A 242 16.05 -5.09 7.16
N ALA A 243 14.73 -5.07 6.95
CA ALA A 243 13.76 -5.78 7.78
C ALA A 243 13.98 -7.30 7.76
N TRP A 244 14.46 -7.85 6.65
CA TRP A 244 14.82 -9.27 6.51
C TRP A 244 16.28 -9.59 6.81
N GLY A 245 17.10 -8.61 7.20
CA GLY A 245 18.53 -8.80 7.45
C GLY A 245 19.34 -9.18 6.21
N VAL A 246 18.85 -8.84 5.02
CA VAL A 246 19.53 -9.03 3.74
C VAL A 246 20.41 -7.82 3.46
N GLU A 247 21.64 -8.06 2.99
CA GLU A 247 22.57 -6.98 2.64
C GLU A 247 22.00 -6.10 1.52
N VAL A 248 22.05 -4.78 1.74
CA VAL A 248 21.60 -3.82 0.74
C VAL A 248 22.72 -3.57 -0.27
N PRO A 249 22.46 -3.76 -1.58
CA PRO A 249 23.47 -3.53 -2.61
C PRO A 249 24.01 -2.10 -2.55
N GLN A 250 25.33 -1.99 -2.51
CA GLN A 250 26.02 -0.71 -2.60
C GLN A 250 26.25 -0.37 -4.06
N LYS A 251 26.17 0.92 -4.40
CA LYS A 251 26.58 1.39 -5.72
C LYS A 251 28.06 1.03 -5.87
N LYS A 252 28.44 0.29 -6.91
CA LYS A 252 29.85 0.06 -7.24
C LYS A 252 30.50 1.42 -7.46
N GLY A 253 31.16 1.95 -6.43
CA GLY A 253 32.01 3.11 -6.54
C GLY A 253 33.28 2.69 -7.27
N THR A 254 33.70 3.48 -8.25
CA THR A 254 35.11 3.54 -8.64
C THR A 254 35.90 3.77 -7.34
N LEU A 255 36.64 2.75 -6.89
CA LEU A 255 37.38 2.79 -5.63
C LEU A 255 38.43 3.91 -5.68
N GLY A 256 38.15 5.05 -5.04
CA GLY A 256 39.19 5.92 -4.47
C GLY A 256 39.56 5.41 -3.07
N PRO A 257 40.76 5.73 -2.55
CA PRO A 257 41.26 5.15 -1.30
C PRO A 257 40.33 5.42 -0.11
N ILE A 258 40.11 4.37 0.67
CA ILE A 258 39.24 4.31 1.83
C ILE A 258 39.72 5.29 2.90
N GLN A 259 38.92 6.33 3.18
CA GLN A 259 38.91 6.96 4.50
C GLN A 259 37.83 6.30 5.36
N ALA A 260 38.18 6.06 6.63
CA ALA A 260 37.41 5.26 7.57
C ALA A 260 35.91 5.66 7.67
N PRO A 261 35.01 4.70 7.96
CA PRO A 261 33.57 4.92 7.86
C PRO A 261 33.05 5.83 8.98
N GLY A 262 32.66 7.05 8.62
CA GLY A 262 31.70 7.83 9.40
C GLY A 262 30.33 7.15 9.34
N GLN A 263 29.80 6.76 10.49
CA GLN A 263 28.49 6.11 10.63
C GLN A 263 27.38 6.90 9.90
N SER A 264 26.89 6.37 8.77
CA SER A 264 25.62 6.82 8.19
C SER A 264 24.49 6.41 9.12
N ARG A 265 23.94 7.38 9.86
CA ARG A 265 22.73 7.19 10.67
C ARG A 265 21.54 6.96 9.75
N VAL A 266 21.16 5.70 9.59
CA VAL A 266 19.79 5.33 9.24
C VAL A 266 18.89 5.84 10.37
N VAL A 267 18.09 6.85 10.11
CA VAL A 267 17.07 7.32 11.06
C VAL A 267 15.93 6.31 11.02
N THR A 268 16.05 5.27 11.82
CA THR A 268 14.88 4.56 12.33
C THR A 268 14.33 5.41 13.45
N TRP A 269 13.05 5.78 13.40
CA TRP A 269 12.37 6.32 14.56
C TRP A 269 12.38 5.23 15.62
N ARG A 270 13.30 5.32 16.58
CA ARG A 270 13.28 4.52 17.80
C ARG A 270 12.61 5.34 18.89
N HIS A 271 11.81 4.67 19.72
CA HIS A 271 11.24 5.23 20.95
C HIS A 271 12.28 6.07 21.70
N GLY A 272 11.87 7.28 22.10
CA GLY A 272 12.60 8.10 23.07
C GLY A 272 13.22 9.40 22.55
N ASN A 273 13.11 9.76 21.27
CA ASN A 273 13.55 11.09 20.85
C ASN A 273 12.53 12.16 21.25
N VAL A 274 12.90 12.89 22.31
CA VAL A 274 12.30 14.14 22.77
C VAL A 274 11.92 15.05 21.60
N ASN A 275 10.70 15.58 21.68
CA ASN A 275 10.06 16.48 20.73
C ASN A 275 11.01 17.62 20.29
N PRO A 276 11.41 17.71 19.00
CA PRO A 276 12.34 18.74 18.51
C PRO A 276 11.79 20.18 18.61
N LEU A 277 10.50 20.36 18.90
CA LEU A 277 9.86 21.67 19.03
C LEU A 277 9.98 22.31 20.43
N VAL A 278 10.64 21.64 21.39
CA VAL A 278 10.82 22.20 22.75
C VAL A 278 12.05 23.13 22.85
N ARG A 279 12.94 23.15 21.86
CA ARG A 279 14.16 24.00 21.89
C ARG A 279 13.98 25.45 21.41
N GLN A 280 12.76 25.91 21.11
CA GLN A 280 12.48 27.30 20.73
C GLN A 280 11.45 28.01 21.61
N ARG A 281 11.33 27.64 22.89
CA ARG A 281 10.65 28.48 23.89
C ARG A 281 11.61 28.90 25.00
N ASN A 282 12.48 29.84 24.67
CA ASN A 282 13.07 30.78 25.62
C ASN A 282 13.28 32.11 24.91
N GLN A 283 12.17 32.75 24.56
CA GLN A 283 12.01 34.19 24.36
C GLN A 283 10.56 34.45 23.94
N GLY A 284 9.83 35.23 24.74
CA GLY A 284 8.48 35.70 24.40
C GLY A 284 7.37 35.08 25.25
N ASN A 285 6.94 35.85 26.24
CA ASN A 285 5.86 35.58 27.18
C ASN A 285 4.49 35.80 26.48
N VAL A 286 3.71 34.76 26.21
CA VAL A 286 2.25 34.88 25.95
C VAL A 286 1.53 33.62 26.43
N ASN A 287 0.60 33.80 27.38
CA ASN A 287 -0.23 32.76 27.97
C ASN A 287 -1.31 32.26 27.00
N HIS A 288 -1.29 30.97 26.65
CA HIS A 288 -2.48 30.24 26.25
C HIS A 288 -2.51 28.90 26.98
N HIS A 289 -3.46 28.78 27.92
CA HIS A 289 -3.80 27.54 28.60
C HIS A 289 -4.31 26.51 27.60
N TRP A 290 -3.60 25.39 27.49
CA TRP A 290 -4.13 24.16 26.89
C TRP A 290 -4.26 23.13 28.01
N GLU A 291 -5.50 22.86 28.41
CA GLU A 291 -5.82 21.78 29.34
C GLU A 291 -5.55 20.41 28.68
N LYS A 292 -4.92 19.52 29.45
CA LYS A 292 -4.71 18.12 29.07
C LYS A 292 -6.09 17.44 28.92
N PRO A 293 -6.32 16.61 27.89
CA PRO A 293 -7.48 15.73 27.88
C PRO A 293 -7.39 14.75 29.05
N SER A 294 -8.31 14.85 29.98
CA SER A 294 -8.55 13.86 31.04
C SER A 294 -8.96 12.54 30.41
N LEU A 295 -8.21 11.48 30.73
CA LEU A 295 -8.56 10.09 30.45
C LEU A 295 -9.85 9.75 31.22
N LEU A 296 -10.99 9.77 30.53
CA LEU A 296 -12.24 9.21 31.02
C LEU A 296 -12.22 7.70 30.77
N GLY A 297 -12.46 6.97 31.85
CA GLY A 297 -12.30 5.54 31.97
C GLY A 297 -13.13 4.71 31.00
N SER A 298 -12.60 3.53 30.71
CA SER A 298 -13.25 2.42 30.04
C SER A 298 -14.54 2.02 30.79
N PRO A 299 -15.67 1.86 30.10
CA PRO A 299 -16.74 0.99 30.58
C PRO A 299 -16.55 -0.41 29.98
N GLU A 300 -16.68 -1.40 30.86
CA GLU A 300 -16.69 -2.83 30.57
C GLU A 300 -17.68 -3.18 29.47
N LEU A 301 -17.20 -3.92 28.46
CA LEU A 301 -18.02 -4.64 27.50
C LEU A 301 -18.49 -5.94 28.14
N ASN A 302 -19.68 -5.91 28.75
CA ASN A 302 -20.49 -7.11 28.95
C ASN A 302 -21.97 -6.74 29.03
N GLN A 303 -22.78 -7.47 28.26
CA GLN A 303 -24.24 -7.37 28.13
C GLN A 303 -24.77 -6.17 27.33
N ILE A 304 -25.07 -6.41 26.05
CA ILE A 304 -26.42 -6.23 25.45
C ILE A 304 -26.46 -7.19 24.24
N SER A 305 -26.90 -8.41 24.53
CA SER A 305 -27.62 -9.22 23.56
C SER A 305 -29.10 -8.88 23.74
N GLN A 306 -29.85 -8.89 22.64
CA GLN A 306 -31.31 -8.69 22.54
C GLN A 306 -31.80 -7.22 22.54
N ASN A 307 -31.91 -6.65 21.34
CA ASN A 307 -33.11 -5.97 20.83
C ASN A 307 -32.79 -5.28 19.48
N VAL A 308 -32.91 -6.04 18.39
CA VAL A 308 -32.99 -5.48 17.03
C VAL A 308 -34.47 -5.28 16.72
N ARG A 309 -34.92 -4.02 16.65
CA ARG A 309 -36.12 -3.64 15.91
C ARG A 309 -35.67 -2.92 14.64
N GLU A 310 -36.09 -3.44 13.50
CA GLU A 310 -35.90 -2.84 12.17
C GLU A 310 -36.51 -1.42 12.12
N PRO A 311 -35.83 -0.43 11.52
CA PRO A 311 -36.50 0.76 11.03
C PRO A 311 -36.86 0.63 9.55
N ALA A 312 -38.12 0.98 9.27
CA ALA A 312 -38.77 0.95 7.98
C ALA A 312 -38.08 1.81 6.90
N LEU A 313 -38.17 1.32 5.66
CA LEU A 313 -37.75 1.97 4.42
C LEU A 313 -38.56 3.26 4.17
N ILE A 314 -37.87 4.38 3.96
CA ILE A 314 -38.44 5.60 3.38
C ILE A 314 -37.83 5.78 1.98
N PRO A 315 -38.64 5.95 0.91
CA PRO A 315 -38.11 6.09 -0.45
C PRO A 315 -37.55 7.50 -0.66
N ILE A 316 -36.36 7.60 -1.26
CA ILE A 316 -35.74 8.88 -1.65
C ILE A 316 -35.76 9.00 -3.17
N ASN A 317 -36.43 10.05 -3.65
CA ASN A 317 -36.51 10.48 -5.05
C ASN A 317 -35.13 10.95 -5.56
N PRO A 318 -34.73 10.65 -6.80
CA PRO A 318 -33.46 11.10 -7.36
C PRO A 318 -33.62 12.51 -7.96
N GLY A 319 -32.99 13.51 -7.35
CA GLY A 319 -33.01 14.88 -7.87
C GLY A 319 -31.90 15.75 -7.31
N ASN A 320 -31.02 16.20 -8.21
CA ASN A 320 -30.10 17.34 -8.10
C ASN A 320 -29.04 17.31 -6.98
N CYS A 321 -27.84 16.86 -7.35
CA CYS A 321 -26.59 17.41 -6.83
C CYS A 321 -25.69 17.75 -8.03
N GLY A 322 -25.64 19.04 -8.39
CA GLY A 322 -24.84 19.56 -9.49
C GLY A 322 -23.34 19.33 -9.27
N VAL A 323 -22.68 18.79 -10.29
CA VAL A 323 -21.23 18.61 -10.39
C VAL A 323 -20.72 19.64 -11.40
N PRO A 324 -19.62 20.38 -11.14
CA PRO A 324 -19.01 21.20 -12.18
C PRO A 324 -18.28 20.32 -13.20
N ASP A 325 -18.84 20.26 -14.41
CA ASP A 325 -18.33 19.56 -15.59
C ASP A 325 -17.16 20.31 -16.26
N HIS A 326 -15.91 19.97 -15.93
CA HIS A 326 -14.79 20.34 -16.81
C HIS A 326 -13.61 19.39 -16.69
N TRP A 327 -13.71 18.21 -17.30
CA TRP A 327 -12.56 17.41 -17.79
C TRP A 327 -12.98 16.56 -19.01
N ASN A 328 -13.32 17.21 -20.11
CA ASN A 328 -13.45 16.55 -21.41
C ASN A 328 -12.12 16.62 -22.17
N TYR A 329 -11.56 15.46 -22.52
CA TYR A 329 -10.59 15.32 -23.60
C TYR A 329 -11.15 14.35 -24.65
N PRO A 330 -10.86 14.58 -25.94
CA PRO A 330 -11.68 14.05 -27.03
C PRO A 330 -11.44 12.56 -27.28
N ASN A 331 -12.54 11.81 -27.37
CA ASN A 331 -12.59 10.47 -27.94
C ASN A 331 -12.13 10.54 -29.40
N LYS A 332 -11.10 9.77 -29.76
CA LYS A 332 -10.84 9.41 -31.16
C LYS A 332 -11.48 8.06 -31.41
N GLU A 333 -12.46 8.07 -32.30
CA GLU A 333 -13.15 6.89 -32.84
C GLU A 333 -12.14 5.93 -33.49
N ALA A 334 -12.37 4.62 -33.30
CA ALA A 334 -11.74 3.56 -34.08
C ALA A 334 -12.78 3.01 -35.09
N PRO A 335 -12.39 2.73 -36.34
CA PRO A 335 -13.32 2.31 -37.39
C PRO A 335 -13.79 0.85 -37.24
N PRO A 336 -14.92 0.47 -37.87
CA PRO A 336 -15.60 -0.78 -37.59
C PRO A 336 -15.08 -1.95 -38.42
N GLY A 337 -15.09 -3.13 -37.82
CA GLY A 337 -15.04 -4.41 -38.53
C GLY A 337 -13.91 -5.31 -38.04
N PHE A 338 -14.26 -6.35 -37.29
CA PHE A 338 -13.97 -7.72 -37.70
C PHE A 338 -14.77 -8.69 -36.83
N ARG A 339 -15.36 -9.69 -37.50
CA ARG A 339 -16.25 -10.71 -36.94
C ARG A 339 -15.47 -11.69 -36.06
N ASP A 340 -16.16 -12.14 -35.03
CA ASP A 340 -15.86 -13.31 -34.21
C ASP A 340 -16.13 -14.61 -35.02
N PRO A 341 -15.18 -15.55 -35.04
CA PRO A 341 -15.56 -16.96 -35.08
C PRO A 341 -14.71 -17.75 -34.08
N PHE A 342 -15.32 -18.41 -33.10
CA PHE A 342 -15.44 -19.87 -33.09
C PHE A 342 -16.15 -20.32 -31.82
N ASN A 343 -17.29 -20.93 -32.06
CA ASN A 343 -18.10 -21.70 -31.15
C ASN A 343 -17.68 -23.18 -31.23
N HIS A 344 -17.87 -23.92 -30.14
CA HIS A 344 -17.84 -25.39 -29.99
C HIS A 344 -16.49 -26.08 -29.73
N LEU A 345 -16.38 -26.76 -28.58
CA LEU A 345 -16.41 -28.24 -28.50
C LEU A 345 -16.39 -28.79 -27.04
N ASN A 346 -17.48 -29.48 -26.72
CA ASN A 346 -17.74 -30.67 -25.89
C ASN A 346 -16.73 -31.21 -24.83
N THR A 347 -17.33 -31.40 -23.64
CA THR A 347 -17.30 -32.53 -22.67
C THR A 347 -16.70 -33.88 -23.09
N VAL A 348 -16.01 -34.58 -22.16
CA VAL A 348 -16.23 -35.98 -21.66
C VAL A 348 -15.31 -36.24 -20.41
N PRO A 349 -15.71 -37.06 -19.40
CA PRO A 349 -15.06 -37.21 -18.08
C PRO A 349 -14.31 -38.55 -17.87
N HIS A 350 -13.60 -38.73 -16.72
CA HIS A 350 -13.27 -39.97 -15.94
C HIS A 350 -12.00 -39.76 -15.04
N PRO A 351 -11.63 -40.65 -14.09
CA PRO A 351 -12.31 -41.13 -12.86
C PRO A 351 -11.35 -41.01 -11.60
N PRO A 352 -11.67 -41.55 -10.39
CA PRO A 352 -11.08 -41.13 -9.11
C PRO A 352 -9.85 -41.94 -8.67
N PHE A 353 -8.99 -41.33 -7.85
CA PHE A 353 -7.90 -42.04 -7.14
C PHE A 353 -8.00 -41.94 -5.61
N THR A 354 -7.54 -43.02 -5.02
CA THR A 354 -7.71 -43.58 -3.68
C THR A 354 -6.93 -42.89 -2.56
N ASN A 355 -7.54 -42.90 -1.37
CA ASN A 355 -6.94 -42.54 -0.09
C ASN A 355 -5.80 -43.50 0.32
N VAL A 356 -4.70 -42.94 0.81
CA VAL A 356 -3.73 -43.64 1.66
C VAL A 356 -3.62 -42.86 2.97
N ALA A 357 -3.96 -43.52 4.06
CA ALA A 357 -3.81 -43.06 5.43
C ALA A 357 -2.37 -43.28 5.92
N VAL A 358 -1.80 -42.34 6.68
CA VAL A 358 -0.70 -42.62 7.62
C VAL A 358 -0.88 -41.80 8.90
N ASN A 359 -0.67 -42.50 10.01
CA ASN A 359 -0.93 -42.16 11.40
C ASN A 359 -0.08 -41.04 12.02
N LEU A 360 -0.72 -40.38 12.98
CA LEU A 360 -0.16 -39.57 14.06
C LEU A 360 0.83 -40.35 14.94
N THR A 361 1.89 -39.69 15.41
CA THR A 361 2.46 -39.94 16.75
C THR A 361 2.91 -38.64 17.41
N ARG A 362 2.76 -38.65 18.74
CA ARG A 362 2.81 -37.57 19.73
C ARG A 362 4.24 -37.25 20.16
N TYR A 363 4.49 -36.03 20.64
CA TYR A 363 5.33 -35.76 21.84
C TYR A 363 4.98 -34.38 22.43
N THR A 364 4.84 -34.34 23.75
CA THR A 364 4.52 -33.17 24.60
C THR A 364 5.74 -32.81 25.49
N PRO A 365 5.68 -31.88 26.48
CA PRO A 365 6.38 -30.59 26.48
C PRO A 365 7.47 -30.48 27.57
N PHE A 366 8.27 -29.40 27.61
CA PHE A 366 8.64 -28.66 28.84
C PHE A 366 9.47 -27.38 28.57
N GLU A 367 9.31 -26.43 29.49
CA GLU A 367 9.78 -25.05 29.58
C GLU A 367 11.30 -24.91 29.83
N ASP A 368 11.95 -23.81 29.39
CA ASP A 368 12.24 -22.64 30.25
C ASP A 368 13.23 -21.60 29.62
N ARG A 369 12.84 -20.33 29.76
CA ARG A 369 13.61 -19.09 30.07
C ARG A 369 14.68 -18.46 29.15
N TYR A 370 14.33 -17.22 28.77
CA TYR A 370 15.15 -16.00 28.58
C TYR A 370 16.39 -16.04 27.68
N GLN A 371 16.20 -15.81 26.38
CA GLN A 371 17.17 -15.05 25.57
C GLN A 371 16.48 -14.11 24.59
N CYS A 372 16.72 -12.81 24.79
CA CYS A 372 16.40 -11.75 23.86
C CYS A 372 17.28 -11.89 22.60
N SER A 373 16.68 -12.36 21.51
CA SER A 373 17.30 -12.47 20.20
C SER A 373 16.20 -12.38 19.13
N MET A 374 15.69 -11.17 18.86
CA MET A 374 14.83 -10.94 17.69
C MET A 374 15.71 -10.83 16.42
N ARG A 375 16.23 -11.98 15.97
CA ARG A 375 16.57 -12.20 14.56
C ARG A 375 15.49 -13.10 13.99
N ARG A 376 14.64 -12.56 13.11
CA ARG A 376 13.59 -13.33 12.44
C ARG A 376 14.25 -14.45 11.62
N SER A 377 13.80 -15.68 11.81
CA SER A 377 14.35 -16.85 11.15
C SER A 377 13.92 -16.90 9.69
N VAL A 378 14.88 -16.80 8.76
CA VAL A 378 14.68 -17.17 7.36
C VAL A 378 14.64 -18.70 7.28
N LYS A 379 13.47 -19.30 7.05
CA LYS A 379 13.37 -20.74 6.77
C LYS A 379 14.01 -21.03 5.40
N ARG A 380 14.91 -22.02 5.38
CA ARG A 380 15.58 -22.53 4.17
C ARG A 380 14.62 -23.38 3.32
N ARG A 381 14.82 -23.27 2.00
CA ARG A 381 14.23 -24.05 0.91
C ARG A 381 14.11 -25.54 1.25
N ASP A 382 12.89 -26.04 1.41
CA ASP A 382 12.55 -27.42 1.09
C ASP A 382 12.09 -27.45 -0.38
N GLY A 383 12.63 -28.38 -1.18
CA GLY A 383 12.37 -28.49 -2.62
C GLY A 383 10.95 -28.96 -2.98
N ARG A 384 9.92 -28.43 -2.31
CA ARG A 384 8.51 -28.67 -2.62
C ARG A 384 8.05 -27.66 -3.66
N VAL A 385 7.21 -28.10 -4.59
CA VAL A 385 6.43 -27.22 -5.49
C VAL A 385 5.65 -26.25 -4.60
N HIS A 386 5.91 -24.94 -4.78
CA HIS A 386 5.52 -23.88 -3.85
C HIS A 386 4.10 -23.37 -4.16
N PRO A 387 3.30 -22.90 -3.17
CA PRO A 387 1.87 -22.57 -3.29
C PRO A 387 1.45 -21.54 -4.33
N TYR A 388 2.39 -20.93 -5.07
CA TYR A 388 2.01 -20.16 -6.25
C TYR A 388 1.45 -21.06 -7.34
N TYR A 389 1.78 -22.36 -7.38
CA TYR A 389 1.18 -23.32 -8.30
C TYR A 389 -0.14 -23.87 -7.75
N LEU A 390 -1.19 -23.04 -7.77
CA LEU A 390 -2.56 -23.55 -7.76
C LEU A 390 -2.98 -23.73 -9.23
N GLU A 391 -3.13 -24.98 -9.68
CA GLU A 391 -3.98 -25.28 -10.82
C GLU A 391 -5.40 -24.93 -10.42
N GLY A 392 -5.81 -23.72 -10.77
CA GLY A 392 -7.10 -23.17 -10.38
C GLY A 392 -7.09 -21.68 -10.56
N TYR A 393 -8.06 -21.19 -11.33
CA TYR A 393 -8.50 -19.81 -11.24
C TYR A 393 -8.67 -19.48 -9.75
N PHE A 394 -7.92 -18.49 -9.24
CA PHE A 394 -8.42 -17.76 -8.08
C PHE A 394 -9.83 -17.30 -8.46
N PRO A 395 -10.87 -17.54 -7.63
CA PRO A 395 -12.22 -17.16 -8.01
C PRO A 395 -12.18 -15.69 -8.44
N SER A 396 -12.52 -15.49 -9.72
CA SER A 396 -12.80 -14.18 -10.28
C SER A 396 -13.83 -13.56 -9.36
N ARG A 397 -13.49 -12.41 -8.75
CA ARG A 397 -14.42 -11.64 -7.92
C ARG A 397 -15.69 -11.39 -8.73
N ILE A 398 -16.79 -12.03 -8.33
CA ILE A 398 -18.16 -11.60 -8.64
C ILE A 398 -18.53 -10.58 -7.57
#